data_AF-D6CYW7-F1
#
_entry.id   AF-D6CYW7-F1
#
_cell.length_a   1.000
_cell.length_b   1.000
_cell.length_c   1.000
_cell.angle_alpha   90.00
_cell.angle_beta   90.00
_cell.angle_gamma   90.00
#
_symmetry.space_group_name_H-M   'P 1'
#
loop_
_entity.id
_entity.type
_entity.pdbx_description
1 polymer ?
#
loop_
_entity_poly.entity_id
_entity_poly.type
_entity_poly.pdbx_seq_one_letter_code
_entity_poly.pdbx_strand_id
1 'polypeptide(L)'
;MQYLFSAIFCEMLGQLHKEMEAAGNTEGSKEGIKQVNYILRKFMELLSKDKGMHRSVSYFANELCYTPKHFSKVIKQACGRTPLDLINETTVEHIKYRLKRSEKSIKEIAEEFNFPNQSFFGKYVKAHLGTSPANYRNRKEE
;
A
#
# COMPACT_ATOMS: atom_id res chain seq x y z
N MET A 1 -12.30 -4.24 -7.23
CA MET A 1 -12.40 -5.46 -6.40
C MET A 1 -11.19 -5.70 -5.48
N GLN A 2 -9.97 -5.24 -5.76
CA GLN A 2 -8.82 -5.46 -4.84
C GLN A 2 -8.77 -4.52 -3.61
N TYR A 3 -9.22 -3.27 -3.72
CA TYR A 3 -9.37 -2.38 -2.56
C TYR A 3 -10.51 -2.79 -1.62
N LEU A 4 -11.45 -3.61 -2.12
CA LEU A 4 -12.51 -4.20 -1.31
C LEU A 4 -11.91 -5.18 -0.30
N PHE A 5 -10.92 -5.99 -0.67
CA PHE A 5 -10.28 -6.89 0.29
C PHE A 5 -9.45 -6.13 1.33
N SER A 6 -8.78 -5.03 0.99
CA SER A 6 -8.10 -4.18 1.98
C SER A 6 -9.07 -3.52 2.95
N ALA A 7 -10.21 -3.02 2.47
CA ALA A 7 -11.23 -2.39 3.29
C ALA A 7 -11.93 -3.42 4.18
N ILE A 8 -12.28 -4.59 3.62
CA ILE A 8 -12.86 -5.72 4.34
C ILE A 8 -11.85 -6.27 5.36
N PHE A 9 -10.56 -6.34 5.06
CA PHE A 9 -9.56 -6.79 6.04
C PHE A 9 -9.40 -5.79 7.19
N CYS A 10 -9.47 -4.49 6.93
CA CYS A 10 -9.51 -3.47 7.98
C CYS A 10 -10.81 -3.52 8.81
N GLU A 11 -11.96 -3.71 8.17
CA GLU A 11 -13.26 -3.89 8.85
C GLU A 11 -13.28 -5.18 9.69
N MET A 12 -12.70 -6.25 9.18
CA MET A 12 -12.62 -7.57 9.81
C MET A 12 -11.61 -7.58 10.97
N LEU A 13 -10.49 -6.84 10.88
CA LEU A 13 -9.60 -6.59 12.01
C LEU A 13 -10.25 -5.68 13.07
N GLY A 14 -11.09 -4.74 12.64
CA GLY A 14 -11.90 -3.90 13.53
C GLY A 14 -12.96 -4.71 14.30
N GLN A 15 -13.58 -5.71 13.65
CA GLN A 15 -14.52 -6.63 14.28
C GLN A 15 -13.82 -7.60 15.25
N LEU A 16 -12.64 -8.12 14.92
CA LEU A 16 -11.86 -8.98 15.81
C LEU A 16 -11.42 -8.28 17.11
N HIS A 17 -11.15 -6.97 17.04
CA HIS A 17 -10.84 -6.16 18.23
C HIS A 17 -12.05 -5.95 19.15
N LYS A 18 -13.27 -5.91 18.59
CA LYS A 18 -14.52 -5.70 19.35
C LYS A 18 -14.86 -6.90 20.24
N GLU A 19 -14.44 -8.11 19.87
CA GLU A 19 -14.62 -9.32 20.68
C GLU A 19 -13.60 -9.44 21.83
N MET A 20 -12.40 -8.85 21.69
CA MET A 20 -11.40 -8.79 22.78
C MET A 20 -11.74 -7.72 23.84
N GLU A 21 -12.43 -6.63 23.46
CA GLU A 21 -12.80 -5.52 24.37
C GLU A 21 -13.94 -5.85 25.34
N ALA A 22 -14.62 -7.00 25.20
CA ALA A 22 -15.65 -7.44 26.15
C ALA A 22 -15.06 -7.86 27.51
N ALA A 23 -13.73 -7.91 27.67
CA ALA A 23 -13.06 -8.34 28.89
C ALA A 23 -11.84 -7.46 29.24
N GLY A 24 -12.03 -6.21 29.67
CA GLY A 24 -10.95 -5.50 30.39
C GLY A 24 -11.00 -3.97 30.40
N ASN A 25 -11.01 -3.41 31.61
CA ASN A 25 -11.02 -1.98 31.91
C ASN A 25 -9.63 -1.33 31.70
N THR A 26 -9.46 -0.39 30.75
CA THR A 26 -8.29 0.52 30.68
C THR A 26 -8.63 1.76 29.83
N GLU A 27 -8.71 2.94 30.45
CA GLU A 27 -9.09 4.19 29.76
C GLU A 27 -7.90 4.90 29.08
N GLY A 28 -6.66 4.65 29.52
CA GLY A 28 -5.44 5.25 28.94
C GLY A 28 -4.94 4.60 27.65
N SER A 29 -5.30 3.35 27.37
CA SER A 29 -4.97 2.64 26.13
C SER A 29 -5.87 3.05 24.96
N LYS A 30 -7.10 3.47 25.23
CA LYS A 30 -8.11 3.80 24.23
C LYS A 30 -7.71 4.97 23.33
N GLU A 31 -7.08 6.00 23.88
CA GLU A 31 -6.71 7.19 23.11
C GLU A 31 -5.52 6.92 22.16
N GLY A 32 -4.53 6.17 22.62
CA GLY A 32 -3.42 5.72 21.77
C GLY A 32 -3.89 4.81 20.62
N ILE A 33 -4.83 3.91 20.89
CA ILE A 33 -5.42 3.03 19.86
C ILE A 33 -6.20 3.86 18.81
N LYS A 34 -7.00 4.86 19.23
CA LYS A 34 -7.70 5.76 18.29
C LYS A 34 -6.73 6.52 17.39
N GLN A 35 -5.64 7.05 17.93
CA GLN A 35 -4.65 7.79 17.16
C GLN A 35 -3.96 6.88 16.12
N VAL A 36 -3.55 5.68 16.53
CA VAL A 36 -2.93 4.68 15.63
C VAL A 36 -3.87 4.34 14.47
N ASN A 37 -5.14 4.08 14.76
CA ASN A 37 -6.15 3.77 13.74
C ASN A 37 -6.43 4.97 12.81
N TYR A 38 -6.43 6.19 13.35
CA TYR A 38 -6.57 7.39 12.54
C TYR A 38 -5.43 7.55 11.53
N ILE A 39 -4.18 7.35 11.98
CA ILE A 39 -2.99 7.45 11.12
C ILE A 39 -3.03 6.37 10.02
N LEU A 40 -3.35 5.13 10.38
CA LEU A 40 -3.50 4.04 9.41
C LEU A 40 -4.57 4.38 8.36
N ARG A 41 -5.76 4.84 8.80
CA ARG A 41 -6.83 5.22 7.88
C ARG A 41 -6.38 6.31 6.91
N LYS A 42 -5.75 7.37 7.41
CA LYS A 42 -5.25 8.46 6.57
C LYS A 42 -4.19 8.02 5.58
N PHE A 43 -3.30 7.12 5.98
CA PHE A 43 -2.34 6.51 5.07
C PHE A 43 -3.00 5.68 3.98
N MET A 44 -3.98 4.84 4.30
CA MET A 44 -4.70 4.03 3.31
C MET A 44 -5.50 4.90 2.33
N GLU A 45 -6.14 5.98 2.82
CA GLU A 45 -6.80 6.99 1.98
C GLU A 45 -5.80 7.62 1.00
N LEU A 46 -4.60 7.97 1.47
CA LEU A 46 -3.57 8.60 0.65
C LEU A 46 -2.97 7.62 -0.37
N LEU A 47 -2.66 6.37 0.01
CA LEU A 47 -2.20 5.32 -0.89
C LEU A 47 -3.19 5.09 -2.04
N SER A 48 -4.48 5.05 -1.73
CA SER A 48 -5.53 4.83 -2.72
C SER A 48 -5.61 5.98 -3.74
N LYS A 49 -5.35 7.22 -3.30
CA LYS A 49 -5.32 8.41 -4.15
C LYS A 49 -4.04 8.53 -4.98
N ASP A 50 -2.91 8.09 -4.42
CA ASP A 50 -1.59 8.16 -5.05
C ASP A 50 -1.49 7.32 -6.32
N LYS A 51 -2.29 6.26 -6.45
CA LYS A 51 -2.29 5.36 -7.61
C LYS A 51 -0.93 4.70 -7.88
N GLY A 52 -0.09 4.58 -6.86
CA GLY A 52 1.23 3.96 -6.94
C GLY A 52 2.32 4.85 -7.55
N MET A 53 2.08 6.15 -7.68
CA MET A 53 3.04 7.12 -8.23
C MET A 53 4.27 7.28 -7.34
N HIS A 54 4.11 7.24 -6.03
CA HIS A 54 5.19 7.40 -5.06
C HIS A 54 5.50 6.09 -4.34
N ARG A 55 6.80 5.85 -4.10
CA ARG A 55 7.33 4.61 -3.50
C ARG A 55 8.18 4.83 -2.26
N SER A 56 8.09 6.01 -1.65
CA SER A 56 8.92 6.42 -0.51
C SER A 56 8.10 6.52 0.76
N VAL A 57 8.51 5.82 1.81
CA VAL A 57 7.90 5.97 3.14
C VAL A 57 7.96 7.42 3.61
N SER A 58 9.06 8.12 3.33
CA SER A 58 9.22 9.52 3.72
C SER A 58 8.23 10.45 3.01
N TYR A 59 7.88 10.17 1.75
CA TYR A 59 6.87 10.93 1.03
C TYR A 59 5.52 10.88 1.76
N PHE A 60 5.02 9.68 2.04
CA PHE A 60 3.73 9.50 2.72
C PHE A 60 3.75 10.00 4.17
N ALA A 61 4.87 9.83 4.88
CA ALA A 61 5.01 10.35 6.22
C ALA A 61 4.93 11.89 6.24
N ASN A 62 5.65 12.55 5.33
CA ASN A 62 5.66 14.02 5.22
C ASN A 62 4.29 14.58 4.82
N GLU A 63 3.60 13.92 3.88
CA GLU A 63 2.25 14.32 3.44
C GLU A 63 1.23 14.26 4.59
N LEU A 64 1.46 13.38 5.56
CA LEU A 64 0.65 13.25 6.77
C LEU A 64 1.22 14.01 7.98
N CYS A 65 2.25 14.83 7.78
CA CYS A 65 2.93 15.62 8.81
C CYS A 65 3.55 14.78 9.94
N TYR A 66 4.08 13.59 9.63
CA TYR A 66 4.79 12.72 10.56
C TYR A 66 6.24 12.52 10.18
N THR A 67 7.09 12.26 11.18
CA THR A 67 8.44 11.77 10.90
C THR A 67 8.37 10.34 10.35
N PRO A 68 9.24 9.95 9.38
CA PRO A 68 9.22 8.60 8.81
C PRO A 68 9.37 7.49 9.85
N LYS A 69 10.18 7.74 10.91
CA LYS A 69 10.39 6.80 12.02
C LYS A 69 9.13 6.58 12.84
N HIS A 70 8.45 7.67 13.25
CA HIS A 70 7.20 7.56 14.01
C HIS A 70 6.10 6.91 13.17
N PHE A 71 5.93 7.38 11.94
CA PHE A 71 4.97 6.84 10.99
C PHE A 71 5.14 5.32 10.78
N SER A 72 6.38 4.87 10.51
CA SER A 72 6.67 3.44 10.33
C SER A 72 6.34 2.61 11.55
N LYS A 73 6.64 3.12 12.75
CA LYS A 73 6.31 2.46 14.01
C LYS A 73 4.79 2.34 14.17
N VAL A 74 4.06 3.42 13.96
CA VAL A 74 2.59 3.47 14.12
C VAL A 74 1.90 2.51 13.15
N ILE A 75 2.25 2.56 11.87
CA ILE A 75 1.63 1.69 10.86
C ILE A 75 1.90 0.21 11.17
N LYS A 76 3.15 -0.14 11.53
CA LYS A 76 3.50 -1.51 11.91
C LYS A 76 2.73 -1.97 13.15
N GLN A 77 2.53 -1.09 14.12
CA GLN A 77 1.71 -1.38 15.31
C GLN A 77 0.23 -1.57 14.95
N ALA A 78 -0.29 -0.80 14.00
CA ALA A 78 -1.70 -0.81 13.62
C ALA A 78 -2.12 -2.08 12.88
N CYS A 79 -1.30 -2.54 11.92
CA CYS A 79 -1.69 -3.61 10.99
C CYS A 79 -0.66 -4.73 10.84
N GLY A 80 0.42 -4.72 11.62
CA GLY A 80 1.47 -5.74 11.58
C GLY A 80 2.41 -5.66 10.36
N ARG A 81 2.13 -4.78 9.39
CA ARG A 81 2.90 -4.61 8.14
C ARG A 81 3.66 -3.29 8.11
N THR A 82 4.80 -3.25 7.42
CA THR A 82 5.53 -1.98 7.29
C THR A 82 4.85 -1.08 6.25
N PRO A 83 4.99 0.26 6.34
CA PRO A 83 4.47 1.14 5.29
C PRO A 83 5.05 0.83 3.91
N LEU A 84 6.33 0.39 3.85
CA LEU A 84 6.98 0.06 2.58
C LEU A 84 6.32 -1.15 1.91
N ASP A 85 5.91 -2.15 2.69
CA ASP A 85 5.17 -3.31 2.16
C ASP A 85 3.86 -2.87 1.54
N LEU A 86 3.08 -2.06 2.27
CA LEU A 86 1.79 -1.53 1.82
C LEU A 86 1.91 -0.67 0.55
N ILE A 87 2.94 0.18 0.50
CA ILE A 87 3.28 1.00 -0.68
C ILE A 87 3.57 0.08 -1.87
N ASN A 88 4.49 -0.86 -1.72
CA ASN A 88 4.90 -1.73 -2.82
C ASN A 88 3.75 -2.61 -3.31
N GLU A 89 2.97 -3.21 -2.41
CA GLU A 89 1.78 -3.99 -2.77
C GLU A 89 0.81 -3.16 -3.62
N THR A 90 0.49 -1.95 -3.16
CA THR A 90 -0.44 -1.06 -3.86
C THR A 90 0.12 -0.63 -5.22
N THR A 91 1.38 -0.18 -5.27
CA THR A 91 2.04 0.22 -6.52
C THR A 91 2.09 -0.92 -7.52
N VAL A 92 2.48 -2.12 -7.09
CA VAL A 92 2.56 -3.29 -7.95
C VAL A 92 1.18 -3.65 -8.50
N GLU A 93 0.12 -3.51 -7.71
CA GLU A 93 -1.23 -3.79 -8.18
C GLU A 93 -1.70 -2.82 -9.27
N HIS A 94 -1.43 -1.52 -9.10
CA HIS A 94 -1.66 -0.55 -10.16
C HIS A 94 -0.85 -0.84 -11.42
N ILE A 95 0.40 -1.27 -11.27
CA ILE A 95 1.25 -1.65 -12.40
C ILE A 95 0.67 -2.87 -13.12
N LYS A 96 0.25 -3.92 -12.40
CA LYS A 96 -0.39 -5.10 -13.00
C LYS A 96 -1.62 -4.69 -13.82
N TYR A 97 -2.48 -3.85 -13.23
CA TYR A 97 -3.66 -3.32 -13.90
C TYR A 97 -3.29 -2.60 -15.20
N ARG A 98 -2.30 -1.71 -15.17
CA ARG A 98 -1.83 -0.99 -16.36
C ARG A 98 -1.20 -1.90 -17.40
N LEU A 99 -0.42 -2.90 -16.99
CA LEU A 99 0.20 -3.84 -17.92
C LEU A 99 -0.84 -4.69 -18.67
N LYS A 100 -1.99 -4.98 -18.05
CA LYS A 100 -3.07 -5.80 -18.62
C LYS A 100 -4.13 -5.02 -19.39
N ARG A 101 -4.40 -3.78 -19.01
CA ARG A 101 -5.55 -2.99 -19.52
C ARG A 101 -5.15 -1.74 -20.30
N SER A 102 -3.91 -1.67 -20.76
CA SER A 102 -3.42 -0.52 -21.53
C SER A 102 -2.59 -0.97 -22.73
N GLU A 103 -2.84 -0.32 -23.86
CA GLU A 103 -2.05 -0.45 -25.09
C GLU A 103 -0.72 0.33 -25.04
N LYS A 104 -0.50 1.13 -23.99
CA LYS A 104 0.76 1.86 -23.80
C LYS A 104 1.96 0.92 -23.83
N SER A 105 3.05 1.37 -24.42
CA SER A 105 4.34 0.68 -24.36
C SER A 105 4.83 0.54 -22.92
N ILE A 106 5.73 -0.43 -22.68
CA ILE A 106 6.37 -0.60 -21.35
C ILE A 106 7.11 0.67 -20.92
N LYS A 107 7.65 1.44 -21.88
CA LYS A 107 8.31 2.72 -21.64
C LYS A 107 7.32 3.78 -21.13
N GLU A 108 6.19 3.96 -21.81
CA GLU A 108 5.17 4.93 -21.41
C GLU A 108 4.55 4.58 -20.04
N ILE A 109 4.41 3.30 -19.72
CA ILE A 109 3.97 2.88 -18.38
C ILE A 109 5.04 3.20 -17.33
N ALA A 110 6.32 2.95 -17.62
CA ALA A 110 7.40 3.31 -16.70
C ALA A 110 7.39 4.82 -16.40
N GLU A 111 7.20 5.65 -17.43
CA GLU A 111 7.06 7.10 -17.30
C GLU A 111 5.81 7.49 -16.51
N GLU A 112 4.66 6.87 -16.79
CA GLU A 112 3.41 7.11 -16.04
C GLU A 112 3.59 6.91 -14.54
N PHE A 113 4.32 5.87 -14.13
CA PHE A 113 4.60 5.61 -12.71
C PHE A 113 5.81 6.38 -12.16
N ASN A 114 6.36 7.38 -12.86
CA ASN A 114 7.54 8.15 -12.44
C ASN A 114 8.80 7.28 -12.20
N PHE A 115 9.03 6.25 -13.01
CA PHE A 115 10.31 5.55 -13.01
C PHE A 115 11.34 6.33 -13.84
N PRO A 116 12.62 6.41 -13.41
CA PRO A 116 13.64 7.15 -14.15
C PRO A 116 13.84 6.66 -15.59
N ASN A 117 13.64 5.36 -15.81
CA ASN A 117 13.59 4.76 -17.14
C ASN A 117 12.96 3.37 -17.09
N GLN A 118 12.74 2.79 -18.27
CA GLN A 118 12.18 1.45 -18.46
C GLN A 118 12.99 0.35 -17.76
N SER A 119 14.31 0.48 -17.63
CA SER A 119 15.16 -0.52 -16.98
C SER A 119 14.94 -0.56 -15.47
N PHE A 120 14.81 0.59 -14.80
CA PHE A 120 14.44 0.64 -13.38
C PHE A 120 13.05 0.09 -13.14
N PHE A 121 12.09 0.42 -13.99
CA PHE A 121 10.75 -0.16 -13.96
C PHE A 121 10.79 -1.68 -14.12
N GLY A 122 11.53 -2.19 -15.11
CA GLY A 122 11.67 -3.63 -15.35
C GLY A 122 12.28 -4.37 -14.16
N LYS A 123 13.30 -3.80 -13.50
CA LYS A 123 13.89 -4.35 -12.28
C LYS A 123 12.87 -4.40 -11.14
N TYR A 124 12.14 -3.30 -10.92
CA TYR A 124 11.11 -3.21 -9.89
C TYR A 124 10.01 -4.27 -10.11
N VAL A 125 9.45 -4.34 -11.32
CA VAL A 125 8.41 -5.30 -11.67
C VAL A 125 8.92 -6.74 -11.53
N LYS A 126 10.13 -7.04 -12.00
CA LYS A 126 10.69 -8.39 -11.85
C LYS A 126 10.90 -8.78 -10.39
N ALA A 127 11.34 -7.85 -9.54
CA ALA A 127 11.52 -8.10 -8.11
C ALA A 127 10.20 -8.42 -7.41
N HIS A 128 9.08 -7.81 -7.81
CA HIS A 128 7.78 -7.98 -7.16
C HIS A 128 6.86 -9.03 -7.82
N LEU A 129 6.97 -9.24 -9.14
CA LEU A 129 6.12 -10.17 -9.90
C LEU A 129 6.86 -11.45 -10.35
N GLY A 130 8.17 -11.53 -10.13
CA GLY A 130 9.01 -12.65 -10.56
C GLY A 130 9.26 -12.72 -12.07
N THR A 131 8.74 -11.78 -12.86
CA THR A 131 8.86 -11.78 -14.34
C THR A 131 8.96 -10.37 -14.90
N SER A 132 9.47 -10.23 -16.13
CA SER A 132 9.58 -8.93 -16.80
C SER A 132 8.18 -8.33 -17.10
N PRO A 133 8.06 -6.99 -17.22
CA PRO A 133 6.79 -6.35 -17.57
C PRO A 133 6.18 -6.86 -18.88
N ALA A 134 7.02 -7.05 -19.92
CA ALA A 134 6.57 -7.55 -21.22
C ALA A 134 6.05 -8.99 -21.12
N ASN A 135 6.76 -9.86 -20.39
CA ASN A 135 6.32 -11.23 -20.16
C ASN A 135 5.03 -11.26 -19.34
N TYR A 136 4.89 -10.39 -18.32
CA TYR A 136 3.67 -10.29 -17.53
C TYR A 136 2.47 -9.90 -18.40
N ARG A 137 2.64 -8.91 -19.29
CA ARG A 137 1.59 -8.48 -20.24
C ARG A 137 1.14 -9.64 -21.13
N ASN A 138 2.08 -10.37 -21.72
CA ASN A 138 1.81 -11.41 -22.72
C ASN A 138 1.24 -12.71 -22.14
N ARG A 139 1.22 -12.89 -20.81
CA ARG A 139 0.51 -14.02 -20.20
C ARG A 139 -0.99 -13.90 -20.48
N LYS A 140 -1.61 -14.94 -21.04
CA LYS A 140 -3.08 -15.06 -21.05
C LYS A 140 -3.54 -15.18 -19.59
N GLU A 141 -4.60 -14.48 -19.22
CA GLU A 141 -5.24 -14.68 -17.91
C GLU A 141 -5.72 -16.14 -17.85
N GLU A 142 -5.31 -16.87 -16.80
CA GLU A 142 -5.90 -18.16 -16.42
C GLU A 142 -7.20 -17.91 -15.65
#